data_AF-A0A1B6DZ77-F1
#
_entry.id   AF-A0A1B6DZ77-F1
#
_cell.length_a   1.000
_cell.length_b   1.000
_cell.length_c   1.000
_cell.angle_alpha   90.00
_cell.angle_beta   90.00
_cell.angle_gamma   90.00
#
_symmetry.space_group_name_H-M   'P 1'
#
loop_
_entity.id
_entity.type
_entity.pdbx_description
1 polymer ?
#
loop_
_entity_poly.entity_id
_entity_poly.type
_entity_poly.pdbx_seq_one_letter_code
_entity_poly.pdbx_strand_id
1 'polypeptide(L)'
;MVASPPETAQSTSQTDSTNSTISTTETQAVKREIQDDMEVSVAKKPKLDSSTKGATIATTPTTNMIDTKDSDKKQIDIGKEAAMEAEVRAAQQRAIVPLEIRIKSFREMLAEKEVSAFSTWEKELHKIVFDARYLLLTSKERKQVFEKYVKERAEEERREKRNKMKERKDEYRKLMEEANLHGKSSFGDFAQKYGKDERFKNIEKMRERESLFNEYLLEVRKREKDEKAMRREQVKRDFMAMLREQSDIDRHSRWSETKKKIDSDPRYKAVESSTTREDWFREYVKILKDERKRDKEKERERKDRERRERGEKEREHKQEPESEEGGESEIDNDKEKEAKDLEKAARVEASLREREKEVQRTLAVHLRDRDNEREQHKHDEAVQHFNALLADLVRNSELVWKEAKRQLRKDHRWELAELDREEKEKLFNEHIEQLSKKKKEKFRELLNETIEVTLSSSWKEVRKLIKDDPRYSKFSSSEKKCEREYKEYIKDKLQSAKADIQELLQETKLITHKSLSTVQENESTMKELEEILKKDRRYLVLDHIPDERTELVMSYLEELEKRGPPPPPTASEPSRRSK
;
A
#
# COMPACT_ATOMS: atom_id res chain seq x y z
N MET A 1 -12.17 -69.37 34.95
CA MET A 1 -12.07 -69.96 36.31
C MET A 1 -11.30 -68.97 37.17
N VAL A 2 -11.73 -68.73 38.43
CA VAL A 2 -11.07 -67.85 39.42
C VAL A 2 -11.03 -66.35 39.00
N ALA A 3 -11.23 -65.36 39.87
CA ALA A 3 -12.09 -65.23 41.06
C ALA A 3 -12.41 -63.72 41.25
N SER A 4 -13.27 -63.37 42.20
CA SER A 4 -13.79 -62.01 42.39
C SER A 4 -12.95 -61.17 43.41
N PRO A 5 -13.47 -60.15 44.13
CA PRO A 5 -12.94 -58.78 44.15
C PRO A 5 -12.43 -58.43 45.59
N PRO A 6 -12.65 -57.25 46.23
CA PRO A 6 -12.89 -55.85 45.78
C PRO A 6 -11.90 -54.84 46.47
N GLU A 7 -12.16 -53.52 46.40
CA GLU A 7 -12.42 -52.70 47.60
C GLU A 7 -12.96 -51.27 47.30
N THR A 8 -13.26 -50.49 48.34
CA THR A 8 -14.26 -49.39 48.31
C THR A 8 -13.84 -48.15 49.12
N ALA A 9 -14.02 -46.93 48.56
CA ALA A 9 -14.19 -45.65 49.27
C ALA A 9 -14.84 -44.64 48.29
N GLN A 10 -15.83 -43.76 48.56
CA GLN A 10 -16.23 -42.96 49.75
C GLN A 10 -15.20 -41.88 50.14
N SER A 11 -15.54 -40.61 50.44
CA SER A 11 -16.84 -39.90 50.46
C SER A 11 -16.60 -38.37 50.50
N THR A 12 -17.61 -37.55 50.12
CA THR A 12 -17.84 -36.14 50.56
C THR A 12 -16.80 -35.06 50.16
N SER A 13 -17.08 -33.75 50.11
CA SER A 13 -18.34 -32.97 50.29
C SER A 13 -18.29 -31.59 49.60
N GLN A 14 -19.46 -30.99 49.43
CA GLN A 14 -19.86 -29.56 49.62
C GLN A 14 -18.77 -28.53 50.04
N THR A 15 -18.84 -27.23 49.74
CA THR A 15 -19.70 -26.33 48.92
C THR A 15 -19.06 -24.94 48.96
N ASP A 16 -19.25 -24.07 47.95
CA ASP A 16 -19.76 -22.72 48.26
C ASP A 16 -20.37 -22.02 47.04
N SER A 17 -21.14 -20.94 47.25
CA SER A 17 -21.84 -20.19 46.20
C SER A 17 -21.71 -18.68 46.39
N THR A 18 -21.08 -17.98 45.44
CA THR A 18 -21.13 -16.51 45.33
C THR A 18 -21.61 -16.10 43.95
N ASN A 19 -22.91 -15.81 43.86
CA ASN A 19 -23.54 -15.26 42.66
C ASN A 19 -23.24 -13.75 42.58
N SER A 20 -22.84 -13.24 41.41
CA SER A 20 -22.60 -11.81 41.19
C SER A 20 -23.29 -11.34 39.91
N THR A 21 -24.49 -10.80 40.06
CA THR A 21 -25.31 -10.28 38.97
C THR A 21 -24.76 -8.93 38.50
N ILE A 22 -24.18 -8.89 37.29
CA ILE A 22 -23.95 -7.65 36.57
C ILE A 22 -24.98 -7.55 35.45
N SER A 23 -25.90 -6.60 35.59
CA SER A 23 -26.86 -6.25 34.54
C SER A 23 -26.24 -5.17 33.64
N THR A 24 -26.06 -5.47 32.35
CA THR A 24 -25.65 -4.50 31.34
C THR A 24 -26.86 -4.10 30.50
N THR A 25 -27.27 -2.84 30.62
CA THR A 25 -28.43 -2.26 29.95
C THR A 25 -28.25 -2.17 28.44
N GLU A 26 -29.24 -2.62 27.67
CA GLU A 26 -29.36 -2.31 26.25
C GLU A 26 -29.38 -0.78 26.02
N THR A 27 -28.77 -0.30 24.95
CA THR A 27 -28.92 1.09 24.50
C THR A 27 -29.36 1.11 23.04
N GLN A 28 -30.63 1.42 22.81
CA GLN A 28 -31.23 1.39 21.48
C GLN A 28 -30.74 2.56 20.61
N ALA A 29 -30.18 2.25 19.44
CA ALA A 29 -29.72 3.25 18.48
C ALA A 29 -30.90 3.77 17.63
N VAL A 30 -31.51 4.89 18.04
CA VAL A 30 -32.63 5.50 17.30
C VAL A 30 -32.12 6.18 16.02
N LYS A 31 -32.44 5.57 14.88
CA LYS A 31 -32.28 6.16 13.55
C LYS A 31 -33.19 7.38 13.41
N ARG A 32 -32.66 8.53 12.99
CA ARG A 32 -33.45 9.66 12.50
C ARG A 32 -32.91 10.12 11.16
N GLU A 33 -33.81 10.16 10.18
CA GLU A 33 -33.56 10.73 8.86
C GLU A 33 -33.79 12.24 8.92
N ILE A 34 -33.03 12.99 8.11
CA ILE A 34 -33.31 14.39 7.80
C ILE A 34 -33.42 14.50 6.29
N GLN A 35 -34.59 14.93 5.85
CA GLN A 35 -34.95 15.15 4.46
C GLN A 35 -34.70 16.63 4.17
N ASP A 36 -33.91 16.92 3.13
CA ASP A 36 -33.49 18.27 2.76
C ASP A 36 -34.19 18.65 1.45
N ASP A 37 -35.10 19.63 1.52
CA ASP A 37 -36.00 19.98 0.41
C ASP A 37 -35.73 21.41 -0.06
N MET A 38 -35.31 21.56 -1.32
CA MET A 38 -34.87 22.83 -1.88
C MET A 38 -36.02 23.56 -2.58
N GLU A 39 -36.64 24.53 -1.92
CA GLU A 39 -37.47 25.53 -2.61
C GLU A 39 -36.75 26.89 -2.70
N VAL A 40 -36.71 27.45 -3.93
CA VAL A 40 -36.01 28.70 -4.24
C VAL A 40 -37.02 29.74 -4.72
N SER A 41 -37.15 30.85 -3.99
CA SER A 41 -37.93 32.02 -4.42
C SER A 41 -37.12 33.32 -4.35
N VAL A 42 -37.46 34.29 -5.20
CA VAL A 42 -36.53 35.36 -5.62
C VAL A 42 -36.94 36.73 -5.08
N ALA A 43 -36.05 37.36 -4.31
CA ALA A 43 -36.23 38.72 -3.82
C ALA A 43 -35.81 39.79 -4.86
N LYS A 44 -36.73 40.68 -5.24
CA LYS A 44 -36.44 41.95 -5.93
C LYS A 44 -36.69 43.15 -5.00
N LYS A 45 -35.76 44.11 -5.02
CA LYS A 45 -35.94 45.51 -4.58
C LYS A 45 -37.03 46.21 -5.45
N PRO A 46 -37.64 47.38 -5.08
CA PRO A 46 -36.98 48.48 -4.35
C PRO A 46 -37.83 49.46 -3.48
N LYS A 47 -37.08 50.44 -2.94
CA LYS A 47 -37.39 51.89 -2.77
C LYS A 47 -38.04 52.43 -1.48
N LEU A 48 -37.60 53.66 -1.18
CA LEU A 48 -38.17 54.65 -0.25
C LEU A 48 -39.47 55.25 -0.79
N ASP A 49 -40.35 55.69 0.12
CA ASP A 49 -40.74 57.10 0.23
C ASP A 49 -41.09 57.46 1.70
N SER A 50 -41.76 58.59 1.93
CA SER A 50 -41.70 59.40 3.14
C SER A 50 -43.07 59.96 3.60
N SER A 51 -43.05 60.77 4.66
CA SER A 51 -44.00 61.86 4.97
C SER A 51 -45.30 61.57 5.75
N THR A 52 -45.23 61.86 7.06
CA THR A 52 -46.15 62.68 7.88
C THR A 52 -47.63 62.31 8.12
N LYS A 53 -47.97 62.07 9.41
CA LYS A 53 -49.11 62.60 10.22
C LYS A 53 -49.06 61.92 11.62
N GLY A 54 -49.45 62.51 12.76
CA GLY A 54 -49.81 63.90 13.08
C GLY A 54 -50.78 64.00 14.29
N ALA A 55 -50.44 64.82 15.31
CA ALA A 55 -51.27 65.20 16.50
C ALA A 55 -51.56 64.07 17.54
N THR A 56 -51.88 64.30 18.82
CA THR A 56 -51.99 65.54 19.66
C THR A 56 -51.72 65.27 21.16
N ILE A 57 -51.70 66.32 22.00
CA ILE A 57 -51.42 66.33 23.45
C ILE A 57 -52.72 66.35 24.29
N ALA A 58 -52.69 65.79 25.50
CA ALA A 58 -53.63 66.09 26.60
C ALA A 58 -52.92 66.00 27.98
N THR A 59 -53.47 66.62 29.03
CA THR A 59 -52.72 66.95 30.27
C THR A 59 -53.41 66.47 31.57
N THR A 60 -52.56 66.27 32.60
CA THR A 60 -52.76 66.19 34.08
C THR A 60 -54.05 66.76 34.72
N PRO A 61 -54.46 66.38 35.96
CA PRO A 61 -53.60 65.86 37.06
C PRO A 61 -54.17 64.75 37.99
N THR A 62 -53.27 64.14 38.78
CA THR A 62 -53.54 63.55 40.11
C THR A 62 -52.41 63.95 41.06
N THR A 63 -52.69 64.11 42.36
CA THR A 63 -51.80 64.81 43.32
C THR A 63 -51.59 64.00 44.60
N ASN A 64 -50.33 63.90 45.06
CA ASN A 64 -49.87 63.50 46.42
C ASN A 64 -50.17 62.04 46.86
N MET A 65 -49.28 61.29 47.54
CA MET A 65 -47.84 61.40 47.89
C MET A 65 -47.20 60.00 47.62
N ILE A 66 -46.00 59.55 48.01
CA ILE A 66 -44.81 59.99 48.79
C ILE A 66 -43.62 59.08 48.30
N ASP A 67 -42.30 59.27 48.48
CA ASP A 67 -41.47 60.21 49.26
C ASP A 67 -40.10 60.48 48.53
N THR A 68 -39.01 60.56 49.29
CA THR A 68 -37.58 60.72 48.99
C THR A 68 -36.98 59.99 47.77
N LYS A 69 -36.12 60.76 47.06
CA LYS A 69 -34.71 60.50 46.63
C LYS A 69 -34.28 59.13 46.07
N ASP A 70 -33.30 59.03 45.16
CA ASP A 70 -32.27 60.00 44.75
C ASP A 70 -31.95 59.90 43.23
N SER A 71 -31.01 60.72 42.74
CA SER A 71 -30.52 60.69 41.36
C SER A 71 -29.60 59.49 41.07
N ASP A 72 -29.59 58.99 39.82
CA ASP A 72 -28.44 58.22 39.33
C ASP A 72 -28.15 58.43 37.82
N LYS A 73 -26.93 58.07 37.40
CA LYS A 73 -26.37 58.28 36.05
C LYS A 73 -26.05 56.96 35.36
N LYS A 74 -26.23 56.93 34.04
CA LYS A 74 -25.48 56.13 33.04
C LYS A 74 -24.87 54.81 33.56
N GLN A 75 -25.65 53.74 33.64
CA GLN A 75 -25.10 52.38 33.71
C GLN A 75 -24.92 51.84 32.29
N ILE A 76 -23.67 51.57 31.89
CA ILE A 76 -23.33 50.78 30.69
C ILE A 76 -22.94 49.38 31.19
N ASP A 77 -23.37 48.34 30.48
CA ASP A 77 -23.02 46.96 30.84
C ASP A 77 -21.51 46.74 30.86
N ILE A 78 -20.97 46.43 32.04
CA ILE A 78 -19.56 46.08 32.26
C ILE A 78 -19.13 44.94 31.31
N GLY A 79 -20.02 43.98 31.05
CA GLY A 79 -19.77 42.88 30.10
C GLY A 79 -19.66 43.30 28.62
N LYS A 80 -20.27 44.43 28.22
CA LYS A 80 -20.14 44.96 26.84
C LYS A 80 -18.82 45.70 26.65
N GLU A 81 -18.36 46.41 27.68
CA GLU A 81 -17.07 47.12 27.67
C GLU A 81 -15.89 46.13 27.65
N ALA A 82 -15.91 45.10 28.52
CA ALA A 82 -14.90 44.05 28.53
C ALA A 82 -14.81 43.27 27.19
N ALA A 83 -15.96 42.97 26.57
CA ALA A 83 -16.00 42.33 25.25
C ALA A 83 -15.43 43.24 24.14
N MET A 84 -15.62 44.56 24.24
CA MET A 84 -15.07 45.53 23.30
C MET A 84 -13.55 45.68 23.46
N GLU A 85 -13.03 45.74 24.70
CA GLU A 85 -11.57 45.78 24.94
C GLU A 85 -10.88 44.50 24.43
N ALA A 86 -11.50 43.33 24.63
CA ALA A 86 -10.98 42.06 24.15
C ALA A 86 -10.85 42.01 22.62
N GLU A 87 -11.86 42.47 21.88
CA GLU A 87 -11.83 42.53 20.41
C GLU A 87 -10.85 43.61 19.89
N VAL A 88 -10.70 44.75 20.59
CA VAL A 88 -9.68 45.77 20.26
C VAL A 88 -8.25 45.24 20.47
N ARG A 89 -7.97 44.58 21.60
CA ARG A 89 -6.67 43.94 21.86
C ARG A 89 -6.39 42.84 20.83
N ALA A 90 -7.40 42.04 20.49
CA ALA A 90 -7.28 41.02 19.44
C ALA A 90 -7.03 41.63 18.05
N ALA A 91 -7.69 42.74 17.69
CA ALA A 91 -7.46 43.43 16.42
C ALA A 91 -6.03 43.97 16.29
N GLN A 92 -5.46 44.52 17.37
CA GLN A 92 -4.04 44.92 17.41
C GLN A 92 -3.12 43.71 17.20
N GLN A 93 -3.39 42.58 17.86
CA GLN A 93 -2.61 41.36 17.69
C GLN A 93 -2.77 40.73 16.29
N ARG A 94 -3.94 40.84 15.65
CA ARG A 94 -4.17 40.42 14.25
C ARG A 94 -3.33 41.22 13.23
N ALA A 95 -3.04 42.49 13.53
CA ALA A 95 -2.23 43.37 12.68
C ALA A 95 -0.73 43.15 12.85
N ILE A 96 -0.28 42.71 14.03
CA ILE A 96 1.15 42.49 14.35
C ILE A 96 1.58 41.04 14.03
N VAL A 97 0.71 40.05 14.28
CA VAL A 97 1.07 38.63 14.16
C VAL A 97 0.64 38.06 12.79
N PRO A 98 1.56 37.47 12.01
CA PRO A 98 1.25 36.79 10.74
C PRO A 98 0.13 35.75 10.85
N LEU A 99 -0.63 35.60 9.76
CA LEU A 99 -1.81 34.73 9.72
C LEU A 99 -1.45 33.28 10.05
N GLU A 100 -0.31 32.80 9.55
CA GLU A 100 0.19 31.43 9.72
C GLU A 100 0.41 31.11 11.20
N ILE A 101 0.93 32.08 11.97
CA ILE A 101 1.16 31.95 13.42
C ILE A 101 -0.17 32.00 14.17
N ARG A 102 -1.10 32.87 13.76
CA ARG A 102 -2.46 32.92 14.35
C ARG A 102 -3.25 31.64 14.08
N ILE A 103 -3.10 31.04 12.89
CA ILE A 103 -3.66 29.74 12.53
C ILE A 103 -3.03 28.63 13.37
N LYS A 104 -1.68 28.60 13.51
CA LYS A 104 -0.99 27.60 14.34
C LYS A 104 -1.47 27.65 15.79
N SER A 105 -1.49 28.85 16.39
CA SER A 105 -1.92 29.06 17.77
C SER A 105 -3.39 28.68 18.01
N PHE A 106 -4.27 28.94 17.03
CA PHE A 106 -5.66 28.48 17.07
C PHE A 106 -5.76 26.95 16.95
N ARG A 107 -4.95 26.29 16.13
CA ARG A 107 -4.92 24.81 16.04
C ARG A 107 -4.38 24.15 17.30
N GLU A 108 -3.38 24.75 17.94
CA GLU A 108 -2.86 24.32 19.25
C GLU A 108 -3.95 24.43 20.33
N MET A 109 -4.68 25.55 20.35
CA MET A 109 -5.87 25.72 21.19
C MET A 109 -6.94 24.65 20.96
N LEU A 110 -7.25 24.27 19.70
CA LEU A 110 -8.21 23.19 19.43
C LEU A 110 -7.76 21.84 20.01
N ALA A 111 -6.46 21.55 19.99
CA ALA A 111 -5.91 20.34 20.60
C ALA A 111 -5.94 20.40 22.14
N GLU A 112 -5.47 21.50 22.74
CA GLU A 112 -5.45 21.71 24.19
C GLU A 112 -6.83 21.71 24.85
N LYS A 113 -7.87 22.17 24.13
CA LYS A 113 -9.26 22.17 24.60
C LYS A 113 -10.00 20.86 24.28
N GLU A 114 -9.29 19.83 23.83
CA GLU A 114 -9.83 18.52 23.47
C GLU A 114 -11.05 18.64 22.54
N VAL A 115 -10.92 19.44 21.49
CA VAL A 115 -11.98 19.64 20.49
C VAL A 115 -12.15 18.38 19.65
N SER A 116 -13.33 17.78 19.72
CA SER A 116 -13.61 16.48 19.12
C SER A 116 -13.76 16.56 17.60
N ALA A 117 -12.99 15.73 16.89
CA ALA A 117 -13.07 15.57 15.44
C ALA A 117 -14.35 14.87 14.93
N PHE A 118 -15.27 14.51 15.83
CA PHE A 118 -16.57 13.90 15.52
C PHE A 118 -17.76 14.75 16.00
N SER A 119 -17.51 15.98 16.47
CA SER A 119 -18.51 16.90 17.00
C SER A 119 -18.69 18.12 16.07
N THR A 120 -19.81 18.84 16.19
CA THR A 120 -20.07 20.02 15.35
C THR A 120 -19.43 21.28 15.94
N TRP A 121 -19.16 22.27 15.09
CA TRP A 121 -18.57 23.55 15.49
C TRP A 121 -19.30 24.17 16.67
N GLU A 122 -20.63 24.20 16.62
CA GLU A 122 -21.52 24.81 17.62
C GLU A 122 -21.48 24.08 18.96
N LYS A 123 -21.27 22.76 18.94
CA LYS A 123 -21.14 21.94 20.14
C LYS A 123 -19.80 22.15 20.83
N GLU A 124 -18.71 22.22 20.06
CA GLU A 124 -17.37 22.44 20.63
C GLU A 124 -17.10 23.92 20.96
N LEU A 125 -17.87 24.86 20.39
CA LEU A 125 -17.69 26.31 20.50
C LEU A 125 -17.51 26.80 21.94
N HIS A 126 -18.30 26.27 22.88
CA HIS A 126 -18.27 26.67 24.29
C HIS A 126 -16.92 26.39 24.98
N LYS A 127 -16.14 25.41 24.49
CA LYS A 127 -14.79 25.09 25.00
C LYS A 127 -13.74 26.13 24.64
N ILE A 128 -13.98 26.91 23.56
CA ILE A 128 -12.96 27.75 22.91
C ILE A 128 -13.29 29.25 22.92
N VAL A 129 -14.56 29.67 22.98
CA VAL A 129 -14.93 31.11 22.91
C VAL A 129 -14.30 32.01 23.97
N PHE A 130 -13.94 31.45 25.12
CA PHE A 130 -13.32 32.19 26.24
C PHE A 130 -11.78 32.17 26.22
N ASP A 131 -11.15 31.46 25.28
CA ASP A 131 -9.69 31.47 25.11
C ASP A 131 -9.27 32.68 24.25
N ALA A 132 -8.27 33.44 24.69
CA ALA A 132 -7.82 34.63 23.96
C ALA A 132 -7.40 34.33 22.51
N ARG A 133 -6.93 33.11 22.22
CA ARG A 133 -6.53 32.67 20.86
C ARG A 133 -7.71 32.53 19.92
N TYR A 134 -8.93 32.32 20.42
CA TYR A 134 -10.14 32.30 19.60
C TYR A 134 -10.34 33.62 18.86
N LEU A 135 -10.05 34.75 19.50
CA LEU A 135 -10.15 36.07 18.87
C LEU A 135 -8.99 36.38 17.89
N LEU A 136 -7.91 35.60 17.82
CA LEU A 136 -6.82 35.84 16.87
C LEU A 136 -7.18 35.53 15.41
N LEU A 137 -8.25 34.77 15.17
CA LEU A 137 -8.80 34.55 13.83
C LEU A 137 -10.15 35.27 13.66
N THR A 138 -10.50 35.62 12.43
CA THR A 138 -11.85 36.06 12.03
C THR A 138 -12.82 34.87 11.95
N SER A 139 -14.13 35.13 11.98
CA SER A 139 -15.16 34.06 11.91
C SER A 139 -14.96 33.07 10.74
N LYS A 140 -14.58 33.59 9.56
CA LYS A 140 -14.31 32.76 8.37
C LYS A 140 -13.06 31.89 8.54
N GLU A 141 -11.96 32.49 9.01
CA GLU A 141 -10.70 31.77 9.26
C GLU A 141 -10.88 30.70 10.35
N ARG A 142 -11.58 31.01 11.46
CA ARG A 142 -11.92 30.06 12.54
C ARG A 142 -12.58 28.81 11.98
N LYS A 143 -13.63 28.98 11.17
CA LYS A 143 -14.38 27.86 10.58
C LYS A 143 -13.53 27.04 9.60
N GLN A 144 -12.78 27.69 8.71
CA GLN A 144 -11.88 27.01 7.78
C GLN A 144 -10.78 26.21 8.49
N VAL A 145 -10.19 26.77 9.57
CA VAL A 145 -9.16 26.11 10.35
C VAL A 145 -9.73 24.97 11.20
N PHE A 146 -10.94 25.12 11.73
CA PHE A 146 -11.66 24.05 12.42
C PHE A 146 -12.01 22.89 11.48
N GLU A 147 -12.60 23.15 10.31
CA GLU A 147 -12.92 22.12 9.31
C GLU A 147 -11.66 21.35 8.87
N LYS A 148 -10.55 22.07 8.67
CA LYS A 148 -9.23 21.48 8.37
C LYS A 148 -8.67 20.67 9.54
N TYR A 149 -8.75 21.18 10.77
CA TYR A 149 -8.33 20.47 11.98
C TYR A 149 -9.14 19.19 12.21
N VAL A 150 -10.47 19.25 12.10
CA VAL A 150 -11.37 18.11 12.24
C VAL A 150 -11.03 17.02 11.22
N LYS A 151 -10.86 17.39 9.95
CA LYS A 151 -10.45 16.44 8.91
C LYS A 151 -9.08 15.81 9.21
N GLU A 152 -8.07 16.63 9.48
CA GLU A 152 -6.70 16.15 9.72
C GLU A 152 -6.61 15.29 10.98
N ARG A 153 -7.29 15.66 12.09
CA ARG A 153 -7.25 14.88 13.33
C ARG A 153 -7.99 13.54 13.21
N ALA A 154 -9.11 13.50 12.48
CA ALA A 154 -9.80 12.24 12.17
C ALA A 154 -9.00 11.35 11.19
N GLU A 155 -8.22 11.94 10.28
CA GLU A 155 -7.27 11.21 9.42
C GLU A 155 -6.03 10.75 10.19
N GLU A 156 -5.58 11.53 11.17
CA GLU A 156 -4.46 11.23 12.07
C GLU A 156 -4.79 10.10 13.05
N GLU A 157 -5.92 10.09 13.73
CA GLU A 157 -6.34 8.97 14.59
C GLU A 157 -6.41 7.65 13.78
N ARG A 158 -6.93 7.73 12.55
CA ARG A 158 -6.92 6.61 11.58
C ARG A 158 -5.50 6.24 11.13
N ARG A 159 -4.55 7.16 11.09
CA ARG A 159 -3.12 6.91 10.82
C ARG A 159 -2.43 6.30 12.03
N GLU A 160 -2.61 6.83 13.24
CA GLU A 160 -2.08 6.30 14.50
C GLU A 160 -2.50 4.83 14.68
N LYS A 161 -3.79 4.50 14.45
CA LYS A 161 -4.31 3.12 14.52
C LYS A 161 -3.70 2.18 13.48
N ARG A 162 -3.37 2.67 12.27
CA ARG A 162 -2.64 1.88 11.25
C ARG A 162 -1.16 1.74 11.60
N ASN A 163 -0.51 2.81 12.06
CA ASN A 163 0.89 2.82 12.45
C ASN A 163 1.13 1.84 13.60
N LYS A 164 0.32 1.87 14.66
CA LYS A 164 0.40 0.93 15.80
C LYS A 164 0.03 -0.53 15.45
N MET A 165 -0.52 -0.77 14.27
CA MET A 165 -0.71 -2.12 13.71
C MET A 165 0.49 -2.54 12.84
N LYS A 166 1.10 -1.61 12.09
CA LYS A 166 2.34 -1.84 11.34
C LYS A 166 3.52 -2.07 12.27
N GLU A 167 3.69 -1.22 13.28
CA GLU A 167 4.72 -1.28 14.33
C GLU A 167 4.79 -2.66 14.97
N ARG A 168 3.65 -3.21 15.41
CA ARG A 168 3.59 -4.59 15.97
C ARG A 168 4.00 -5.68 14.98
N LYS A 169 3.85 -5.47 13.67
CA LYS A 169 4.33 -6.39 12.61
C LYS A 169 5.81 -6.20 12.30
N ASP A 170 6.29 -4.96 12.31
CA ASP A 170 7.71 -4.63 12.16
C ASP A 170 8.52 -5.16 13.37
N GLU A 171 7.98 -5.08 14.60
CA GLU A 171 8.50 -5.72 15.81
C GLU A 171 8.57 -7.25 15.68
N TYR A 172 7.49 -7.88 15.19
CA TYR A 172 7.43 -9.33 14.97
C TYR A 172 8.42 -9.78 13.90
N ARG A 173 8.60 -9.00 12.83
CA ARG A 173 9.62 -9.19 11.79
C ARG A 173 11.03 -9.06 12.38
N LYS A 174 11.29 -8.05 13.21
CA LYS A 174 12.57 -7.87 13.90
C LYS A 174 12.90 -9.04 14.84
N LEU A 175 11.90 -9.61 15.53
CA LEU A 175 12.06 -10.84 16.31
C LEU A 175 12.47 -12.04 15.43
N MET A 176 11.93 -12.16 14.21
CA MET A 176 12.30 -13.21 13.25
C MET A 176 13.69 -13.00 12.62
N GLU A 177 14.15 -11.76 12.51
CA GLU A 177 15.51 -11.39 12.11
C GLU A 177 16.53 -11.69 13.22
N GLU A 178 16.26 -11.25 14.45
CA GLU A 178 17.06 -11.57 15.66
C GLU A 178 17.11 -13.08 15.95
N ALA A 179 16.09 -13.83 15.55
CA ALA A 179 16.06 -15.29 15.67
C ALA A 179 17.00 -16.04 14.70
N ASN A 180 17.59 -15.33 13.72
CA ASN A 180 18.50 -15.88 12.70
C ASN A 180 17.94 -17.14 12.01
N LEU A 181 16.68 -17.05 11.55
CA LEU A 181 15.99 -18.13 10.87
C LEU A 181 16.62 -18.43 9.50
N HIS A 182 16.54 -19.69 9.09
CA HIS A 182 17.11 -20.19 7.82
C HIS A 182 16.03 -20.99 7.06
N GLY A 183 16.26 -21.33 5.79
CA GLY A 183 15.25 -21.89 4.88
C GLY A 183 14.57 -23.21 5.27
N LYS A 184 14.95 -23.85 6.40
CA LYS A 184 14.26 -25.02 6.98
C LYS A 184 13.67 -24.81 8.39
N SER A 185 13.79 -23.62 8.99
CA SER A 185 13.20 -23.34 10.31
C SER A 185 11.68 -23.56 10.29
N SER A 186 11.12 -24.21 11.32
CA SER A 186 9.67 -24.40 11.43
C SER A 186 9.02 -23.32 12.30
N PHE A 187 7.73 -23.06 12.05
CA PHE A 187 6.94 -22.16 12.89
C PHE A 187 6.76 -22.73 14.31
N GLY A 188 6.71 -24.06 14.46
CA GLY A 188 6.59 -24.74 15.76
C GLY A 188 7.80 -24.47 16.66
N ASP A 189 9.02 -24.66 16.15
CA ASP A 189 10.26 -24.40 16.89
C ASP A 189 10.37 -22.91 17.30
N PHE A 190 10.02 -22.02 16.37
CA PHE A 190 10.02 -20.57 16.60
C PHE A 190 8.98 -20.17 17.67
N ALA A 191 7.74 -20.66 17.58
CA ALA A 191 6.69 -20.40 18.55
C ALA A 191 7.01 -21.00 19.93
N GLN A 192 7.62 -22.19 19.99
CA GLN A 192 8.07 -22.80 21.24
C GLN A 192 9.20 -22.00 21.90
N LYS A 193 10.15 -21.48 21.12
CA LYS A 193 11.28 -20.69 21.63
C LYS A 193 10.90 -19.26 22.03
N TYR A 194 10.05 -18.60 21.26
CA TYR A 194 9.75 -17.16 21.41
C TYR A 194 8.31 -16.84 21.85
N GLY A 195 7.47 -17.84 22.12
CA GLY A 195 6.07 -17.64 22.55
C GLY A 195 5.87 -16.85 23.85
N LYS A 196 6.94 -16.56 24.59
CA LYS A 196 6.96 -15.70 25.77
C LYS A 196 7.41 -14.25 25.50
N ASP A 197 7.98 -13.93 24.33
CA ASP A 197 8.38 -12.57 23.93
C ASP A 197 7.14 -11.70 23.69
N GLU A 198 7.16 -10.44 24.16
CA GLU A 198 6.02 -9.52 23.98
C GLU A 198 5.73 -9.22 22.52
N ARG A 199 6.75 -9.15 21.66
CA ARG A 199 6.58 -8.95 20.21
C ARG A 199 5.86 -10.11 19.55
N PHE A 200 6.06 -11.33 20.07
CA PHE A 200 5.31 -12.51 19.63
C PHE A 200 3.82 -12.43 20.06
N LYS A 201 3.55 -11.93 21.27
CA LYS A 201 2.18 -11.75 21.80
C LYS A 201 1.43 -10.60 21.11
N ASN A 202 2.12 -9.51 20.78
CA ASN A 202 1.60 -8.29 20.16
C ASN A 202 0.78 -8.53 18.88
N ILE A 203 1.12 -9.58 18.13
CA ILE A 203 0.25 -10.16 17.10
C ILE A 203 -0.73 -11.11 17.79
N GLU A 204 -1.98 -10.68 17.98
CA GLU A 204 -2.97 -11.42 18.78
C GLU A 204 -3.38 -12.77 18.17
N LYS A 205 -3.48 -12.85 16.83
CA LYS A 205 -4.01 -14.02 16.11
C LYS A 205 -2.91 -15.02 15.75
N MET A 206 -3.04 -16.28 16.18
CA MET A 206 -2.07 -17.34 15.88
C MET A 206 -1.90 -17.61 14.37
N ARG A 207 -3.00 -17.61 13.60
CA ARG A 207 -3.00 -17.73 12.13
C ARG A 207 -2.27 -16.57 11.44
N GLU A 208 -2.23 -15.39 12.06
CA GLU A 208 -1.50 -14.21 11.55
C GLU A 208 0.00 -14.29 11.87
N ARG A 209 0.36 -14.76 13.08
CA ARG A 209 1.75 -15.10 13.44
C ARG A 209 2.36 -16.07 12.44
N GLU A 210 1.66 -17.17 12.15
CA GLU A 210 2.10 -18.19 11.20
C GLU A 210 2.18 -17.66 9.76
N SER A 211 1.23 -16.83 9.34
CA SER A 211 1.26 -16.18 8.02
C SER A 211 2.49 -15.27 7.85
N LEU A 212 2.76 -14.39 8.83
CA LEU A 212 3.92 -13.51 8.84
C LEU A 212 5.25 -14.28 8.90
N PHE A 213 5.29 -15.39 9.65
CA PHE A 213 6.44 -16.27 9.69
C PHE A 213 6.70 -16.95 8.34
N ASN A 214 5.66 -17.47 7.68
CA ASN A 214 5.80 -18.11 6.38
C ASN A 214 6.19 -17.10 5.27
N GLU A 215 5.68 -15.87 5.31
CA GLU A 215 6.11 -14.75 4.46
C GLU A 215 7.61 -14.47 4.63
N TYR A 216 8.06 -14.23 5.86
CA TYR A 216 9.47 -13.99 6.18
C TYR A 216 10.36 -15.18 5.78
N LEU A 217 9.91 -16.42 5.99
CA LEU A 217 10.66 -17.62 5.64
C LEU A 217 10.77 -17.83 4.11
N LEU A 218 9.83 -17.31 3.31
CA LEU A 218 9.98 -17.25 1.85
C LEU A 218 11.01 -16.20 1.44
N GLU A 219 11.06 -15.04 2.09
CA GLU A 219 12.12 -14.04 1.88
C GLU A 219 13.51 -14.60 2.23
N VAL A 220 13.64 -15.29 3.37
CA VAL A 220 14.90 -15.95 3.78
C VAL A 220 15.34 -16.98 2.73
N ARG A 221 14.46 -17.88 2.29
CA ARG A 221 14.79 -18.86 1.23
C ARG A 221 15.20 -18.19 -0.09
N LYS A 222 14.57 -17.07 -0.44
CA LYS A 222 14.94 -16.29 -1.62
C LYS A 222 16.34 -15.68 -1.42
N ARG A 223 16.60 -15.04 -0.28
CA ARG A 223 17.89 -14.43 0.08
C ARG A 223 19.03 -15.46 0.05
N GLU A 224 18.85 -16.62 0.70
CA GLU A 224 19.80 -17.75 0.67
C GLU A 224 20.12 -18.22 -0.75
N LYS A 225 19.09 -18.34 -1.60
CA LYS A 225 19.22 -18.77 -3.01
C LYS A 225 19.96 -17.71 -3.84
N ASP A 226 19.56 -16.45 -3.72
CA ASP A 226 20.09 -15.35 -4.52
C ASP A 226 21.54 -15.02 -4.10
N GLU A 227 21.86 -15.08 -2.80
CA GLU A 227 23.25 -15.04 -2.31
C GLU A 227 24.09 -16.20 -2.84
N LYS A 228 23.57 -17.43 -2.83
CA LYS A 228 24.29 -18.60 -3.39
C LYS A 228 24.53 -18.46 -4.88
N ALA A 229 23.58 -17.88 -5.63
CA ALA A 229 23.76 -17.55 -7.04
C ALA A 229 24.82 -16.46 -7.24
N MET A 230 24.77 -15.38 -6.47
CA MET A 230 25.74 -14.28 -6.51
C MET A 230 27.16 -14.74 -6.17
N ARG A 231 27.36 -15.57 -5.13
CA ARG A 231 28.67 -16.16 -4.80
C ARG A 231 29.19 -17.05 -5.93
N ARG A 232 28.34 -17.88 -6.55
CA ARG A 232 28.71 -18.71 -7.71
C ARG A 232 29.13 -17.85 -8.90
N GLU A 233 28.41 -16.77 -9.19
CA GLU A 233 28.72 -15.90 -10.33
C GLU A 233 29.95 -15.01 -10.08
N GLN A 234 30.21 -14.62 -8.82
CA GLN A 234 31.45 -13.97 -8.43
C GLN A 234 32.65 -14.93 -8.60
N VAL A 235 32.55 -16.17 -8.12
CA VAL A 235 33.59 -17.20 -8.34
C VAL A 235 33.82 -17.47 -9.84
N LYS A 236 32.76 -17.44 -10.67
CA LYS A 236 32.89 -17.51 -12.13
C LYS A 236 33.62 -16.29 -12.70
N ARG A 237 33.26 -15.07 -12.27
CA ARG A 237 33.90 -13.82 -12.68
C ARG A 237 35.39 -13.82 -12.36
N ASP A 238 35.77 -14.24 -11.15
CA ASP A 238 37.16 -14.27 -10.71
C ASP A 238 37.98 -15.33 -11.46
N PHE A 239 37.39 -16.49 -11.76
CA PHE A 239 38.01 -17.49 -12.63
C PHE A 239 38.17 -16.99 -14.08
N MET A 240 37.19 -16.24 -14.61
CA MET A 240 37.28 -15.62 -15.94
C MET A 240 38.30 -14.48 -16.00
N ALA A 241 38.47 -13.72 -14.91
CA ALA A 241 39.52 -12.69 -14.79
C ALA A 241 40.92 -13.33 -14.77
N MET A 242 41.11 -14.37 -13.95
CA MET A 242 42.33 -15.19 -13.92
C MET A 242 42.69 -15.74 -15.31
N LEU A 243 41.74 -16.26 -16.08
CA LEU A 243 41.98 -16.71 -17.46
C LEU A 243 42.31 -15.57 -18.43
N ARG A 244 41.86 -14.34 -18.17
CA ARG A 244 42.18 -13.15 -18.98
C ARG A 244 43.56 -12.56 -18.67
N GLU A 245 44.07 -12.79 -17.46
CA GLU A 245 45.42 -12.40 -17.03
C GLU A 245 46.51 -13.32 -17.63
N GLN A 246 46.17 -14.52 -18.10
CA GLN A 246 47.10 -15.43 -18.77
C GLN A 246 47.25 -15.06 -20.25
N SER A 247 48.29 -14.29 -20.57
CA SER A 247 48.58 -13.78 -21.92
C SER A 247 48.93 -14.85 -22.97
N ASP A 248 49.11 -16.10 -22.56
CA ASP A 248 49.42 -17.25 -23.41
C ASP A 248 48.19 -18.12 -23.75
N ILE A 249 46.99 -17.77 -23.28
CA ILE A 249 45.75 -18.44 -23.66
C ILE A 249 45.18 -17.82 -24.94
N ASP A 250 45.07 -18.65 -25.98
CA ASP A 250 44.53 -18.31 -27.29
C ASP A 250 43.26 -19.13 -27.61
N ARG A 251 42.68 -18.89 -28.79
CA ARG A 251 41.46 -19.58 -29.27
C ARG A 251 41.63 -21.09 -29.57
N HIS A 252 42.83 -21.64 -29.48
CA HIS A 252 43.15 -23.06 -29.72
C HIS A 252 43.78 -23.76 -28.50
N SER A 253 44.16 -23.01 -27.44
CA SER A 253 44.75 -23.54 -26.21
C SER A 253 43.96 -24.72 -25.64
N ARG A 254 44.68 -25.73 -25.13
CA ARG A 254 44.09 -26.92 -24.52
C ARG A 254 44.05 -26.84 -23.01
N TRP A 255 42.93 -27.28 -22.43
CA TRP A 255 42.73 -27.30 -20.98
C TRP A 255 43.85 -28.04 -20.22
N SER A 256 44.33 -29.16 -20.76
CA SER A 256 45.42 -29.97 -20.21
C SER A 256 46.77 -29.25 -20.10
N GLU A 257 46.98 -28.21 -20.90
CA GLU A 257 48.19 -27.39 -20.93
C GLU A 257 48.00 -26.15 -20.04
N THR A 258 46.89 -25.43 -20.22
CA THR A 258 46.52 -24.26 -19.41
C THR A 258 46.42 -24.60 -17.91
N LYS A 259 45.77 -25.71 -17.56
CA LYS A 259 45.55 -26.14 -16.16
C LYS A 259 46.84 -26.16 -15.34
N LYS A 260 47.97 -26.59 -15.92
CA LYS A 260 49.28 -26.70 -15.24
C LYS A 260 49.92 -25.34 -14.89
N LYS A 261 49.37 -24.24 -15.41
CA LYS A 261 49.86 -22.87 -15.16
C LYS A 261 49.00 -22.15 -14.12
N ILE A 262 47.71 -22.47 -14.06
CA ILE A 262 46.71 -21.82 -13.20
C ILE A 262 46.32 -22.63 -11.95
N ASP A 263 46.70 -23.91 -11.84
CA ASP A 263 46.21 -24.80 -10.76
C ASP A 263 46.54 -24.33 -9.33
N SER A 264 47.55 -23.47 -9.23
CA SER A 264 48.06 -22.92 -7.98
C SER A 264 47.35 -21.62 -7.55
N ASP A 265 46.61 -20.96 -8.43
CA ASP A 265 45.88 -19.71 -8.14
C ASP A 265 44.69 -19.95 -7.17
N PRO A 266 44.48 -19.08 -6.16
CA PRO A 266 43.32 -19.17 -5.27
C PRO A 266 41.95 -19.21 -5.99
N ARG A 267 41.81 -18.50 -7.11
CA ARG A 267 40.58 -18.40 -7.91
C ARG A 267 40.30 -19.67 -8.68
N TYR A 268 41.33 -20.37 -9.16
CA TYR A 268 41.19 -21.73 -9.68
C TYR A 268 40.74 -22.71 -8.58
N LYS A 269 41.36 -22.61 -7.39
CA LYS A 269 41.05 -23.48 -6.24
C LYS A 269 39.63 -23.28 -5.70
N ALA A 270 39.12 -22.04 -5.72
CA ALA A 270 37.76 -21.67 -5.31
C ALA A 270 36.65 -22.33 -6.16
N VAL A 271 36.95 -22.79 -7.37
CA VAL A 271 36.03 -23.62 -8.17
C VAL A 271 36.22 -25.08 -7.78
N GLU A 272 35.37 -25.65 -6.93
CA GLU A 272 35.57 -27.01 -6.40
C GLU A 272 35.56 -28.10 -7.49
N SER A 273 34.65 -27.98 -8.48
CA SER A 273 34.42 -28.98 -9.52
C SER A 273 35.41 -28.87 -10.69
N SER A 274 36.21 -29.92 -10.92
CA SER A 274 37.14 -29.96 -12.07
C SER A 274 36.44 -29.90 -13.43
N THR A 275 35.21 -30.41 -13.54
CA THR A 275 34.40 -30.31 -14.77
C THR A 275 33.99 -28.86 -15.01
N THR A 276 33.52 -28.17 -13.97
CA THR A 276 33.09 -26.76 -14.05
C THR A 276 34.25 -25.83 -14.39
N ARG A 277 35.46 -26.09 -13.88
CA ARG A 277 36.69 -25.40 -14.31
C ARG A 277 36.94 -25.54 -15.82
N GLU A 278 36.78 -26.75 -16.35
CA GLU A 278 36.99 -27.03 -17.77
C GLU A 278 35.89 -26.41 -18.64
N ASP A 279 34.63 -26.47 -18.22
CA ASP A 279 33.50 -25.86 -18.93
C ASP A 279 33.64 -24.33 -19.02
N TRP A 280 34.06 -23.68 -17.93
CA TRP A 280 34.36 -22.24 -17.93
C TRP A 280 35.58 -21.89 -18.79
N PHE A 281 36.58 -22.77 -18.87
CA PHE A 281 37.67 -22.62 -19.84
C PHE A 281 37.19 -22.76 -21.29
N ARG A 282 36.30 -23.71 -21.61
CA ARG A 282 35.68 -23.82 -22.95
C ARG A 282 34.86 -22.57 -23.29
N GLU A 283 34.14 -22.03 -22.31
CA GLU A 283 33.39 -20.77 -22.44
C GLU A 283 34.32 -19.58 -22.70
N TYR A 284 35.44 -19.46 -21.99
CA TYR A 284 36.47 -18.44 -22.25
C TYR A 284 37.10 -18.56 -23.65
N VAL A 285 37.49 -19.78 -24.06
CA VAL A 285 38.01 -20.03 -25.42
C VAL A 285 36.96 -19.75 -26.50
N LYS A 286 35.66 -19.88 -26.20
CA LYS A 286 34.58 -19.42 -27.08
C LYS A 286 34.49 -17.90 -27.13
N ILE A 287 34.58 -17.21 -25.99
CA ILE A 287 34.61 -15.73 -25.94
C ILE A 287 35.74 -15.18 -26.81
N LEU A 288 36.96 -15.75 -26.75
CA LEU A 288 38.08 -15.34 -27.62
C LEU A 288 37.79 -15.55 -29.13
N LYS A 289 37.01 -16.59 -29.50
CA LYS A 289 36.58 -16.81 -30.90
C LYS A 289 35.54 -15.77 -31.33
N ASP A 290 34.58 -15.46 -30.47
CA ASP A 290 33.51 -14.50 -30.75
C ASP A 290 33.99 -13.03 -30.67
N GLU A 291 35.00 -12.73 -29.86
CA GLU A 291 35.75 -11.46 -29.88
C GLU A 291 36.51 -11.34 -31.22
N ARG A 292 37.36 -12.31 -31.59
CA ARG A 292 38.12 -12.26 -32.86
C ARG A 292 37.22 -12.26 -34.11
N LYS A 293 36.04 -12.87 -34.05
CA LYS A 293 35.02 -12.76 -35.11
C LYS A 293 34.53 -11.31 -35.25
N ARG A 294 34.14 -10.68 -34.14
CA ARG A 294 33.65 -9.28 -34.12
C ARG A 294 34.73 -8.29 -34.51
N ASP A 295 36.00 -8.51 -34.18
CA ASP A 295 37.06 -7.62 -34.63
C ASP A 295 37.31 -7.72 -36.14
N LYS A 296 37.22 -8.92 -36.72
CA LYS A 296 37.26 -9.12 -38.19
C LYS A 296 36.04 -8.53 -38.90
N GLU A 297 34.91 -8.41 -38.20
CA GLU A 297 33.69 -7.75 -38.68
C GLU A 297 33.87 -6.23 -38.67
N LYS A 298 34.27 -5.64 -37.54
CA LYS A 298 34.66 -4.22 -37.43
C LYS A 298 35.76 -3.82 -38.43
N GLU A 299 36.77 -4.69 -38.66
CA GLU A 299 37.84 -4.43 -39.63
C GLU A 299 37.30 -4.29 -41.06
N ARG A 300 36.27 -5.08 -41.41
CA ARG A 300 35.56 -4.96 -42.70
C ARG A 300 34.73 -3.70 -42.76
N GLU A 301 33.95 -3.40 -41.72
CA GLU A 301 33.17 -2.16 -41.63
C GLU A 301 34.06 -0.92 -41.72
N ARG A 302 35.22 -0.94 -41.05
CA ARG A 302 36.22 0.14 -41.12
C ARG A 302 36.80 0.27 -42.53
N LYS A 303 37.14 -0.83 -43.20
CA LYS A 303 37.64 -0.83 -44.58
C LYS A 303 36.58 -0.39 -45.60
N ASP A 304 35.32 -0.77 -45.42
CA ASP A 304 34.21 -0.29 -46.26
C ASP A 304 33.92 1.19 -46.02
N ARG A 305 34.08 1.68 -44.78
CA ARG A 305 34.01 3.11 -44.45
C ARG A 305 35.17 3.89 -45.04
N GLU A 306 36.41 3.45 -44.84
CA GLU A 306 37.63 4.00 -45.47
C GLU A 306 37.47 4.06 -46.99
N ARG A 307 36.87 3.04 -47.62
CA ARG A 307 36.64 3.00 -49.06
C ARG A 307 35.56 3.98 -49.54
N ARG A 308 34.55 4.28 -48.71
CA ARG A 308 33.57 5.36 -48.97
C ARG A 308 34.22 6.73 -48.81
N GLU A 309 34.86 6.97 -47.66
CA GLU A 309 35.54 8.22 -47.36
C GLU A 309 36.68 8.51 -48.35
N ARG A 310 37.38 7.49 -48.88
CA ARG A 310 38.36 7.66 -49.96
C ARG A 310 37.70 8.04 -51.29
N GLY A 311 36.53 7.49 -51.61
CA GLY A 311 35.72 7.89 -52.77
C GLY A 311 35.16 9.32 -52.67
N GLU A 312 35.14 9.90 -51.47
CA GLU A 312 34.87 11.32 -51.23
C GLU A 312 36.16 12.15 -51.26
N LYS A 313 37.22 11.73 -50.55
CA LYS A 313 38.51 12.44 -50.44
C LYS A 313 39.30 12.49 -51.76
N GLU A 314 39.17 11.49 -52.64
CA GLU A 314 39.71 11.54 -54.03
C GLU A 314 38.98 12.61 -54.90
N ARG A 315 37.91 13.23 -54.41
CA ARG A 315 37.26 14.41 -55.02
C ARG A 315 37.72 15.74 -54.40
N GLU A 316 38.30 15.72 -53.20
CA GLU A 316 38.60 16.93 -52.40
C GLU A 316 40.08 17.27 -52.27
N HIS A 317 41.00 16.29 -52.33
CA HIS A 317 42.43 16.58 -52.16
C HIS A 317 43.36 16.03 -53.22
N LYS A 318 44.16 16.95 -53.78
CA LYS A 318 45.15 16.78 -54.84
C LYS A 318 46.46 17.51 -54.46
N GLN A 319 46.74 17.60 -53.16
CA GLN A 319 47.87 18.30 -52.54
C GLN A 319 48.39 17.47 -51.35
N GLU A 320 49.65 17.70 -50.96
CA GLU A 320 50.57 16.69 -50.38
C GLU A 320 51.59 17.34 -49.37
N PRO A 321 52.53 16.62 -48.69
CA PRO A 321 52.43 16.53 -47.21
C PRO A 321 53.75 16.62 -46.36
N GLU A 322 53.61 16.38 -45.04
CA GLU A 322 54.47 15.52 -44.16
C GLU A 322 55.83 15.94 -43.50
N SER A 323 56.29 15.04 -42.60
CA SER A 323 57.53 14.91 -41.77
C SER A 323 57.63 15.73 -40.46
N GLU A 324 58.02 15.24 -39.25
CA GLU A 324 58.86 14.11 -38.72
C GLU A 324 60.38 14.41 -38.54
N GLU A 325 61.19 13.80 -37.63
CA GLU A 325 61.06 13.29 -36.23
C GLU A 325 62.48 12.93 -35.67
N GLY A 326 62.62 12.41 -34.42
CA GLY A 326 63.85 11.78 -33.85
C GLY A 326 64.81 12.70 -33.03
N GLY A 327 65.70 12.22 -32.14
CA GLY A 327 66.02 10.88 -31.60
C GLY A 327 67.12 10.93 -30.49
N GLU A 328 67.37 9.85 -29.73
CA GLU A 328 68.16 9.87 -28.45
C GLU A 328 69.46 9.01 -28.39
N SER A 329 70.33 9.25 -27.38
CA SER A 329 70.66 8.31 -26.25
C SER A 329 72.16 8.16 -25.85
N GLU A 330 72.53 8.41 -24.56
CA GLU A 330 73.82 7.96 -23.94
C GLU A 330 73.93 8.16 -22.37
N ILE A 331 73.24 7.37 -21.50
CA ILE A 331 73.33 7.57 -20.01
C ILE A 331 73.11 6.28 -19.15
N ASP A 332 73.83 5.17 -19.37
CA ASP A 332 73.33 3.84 -18.93
C ASP A 332 73.48 3.42 -17.44
N ASN A 333 74.19 4.15 -16.56
CA ASN A 333 74.28 3.78 -15.12
C ASN A 333 73.45 4.65 -14.17
N ASP A 334 73.44 5.98 -14.32
CA ASP A 334 72.53 6.82 -13.53
C ASP A 334 71.06 6.49 -13.85
N LYS A 335 70.77 6.11 -15.12
CA LYS A 335 69.49 5.53 -15.55
C LYS A 335 68.99 4.40 -14.65
N GLU A 336 69.81 3.50 -14.09
CA GLU A 336 69.27 2.36 -13.33
C GLU A 336 68.73 2.80 -11.96
N LYS A 337 69.33 3.83 -11.36
CA LYS A 337 68.83 4.44 -10.12
C LYS A 337 67.66 5.37 -10.41
N GLU A 338 67.81 6.22 -11.43
CA GLU A 338 66.78 7.14 -11.88
C GLU A 338 65.52 6.38 -12.33
N ALA A 339 65.64 5.26 -13.04
CA ALA A 339 64.53 4.39 -13.42
C ALA A 339 63.82 3.75 -12.22
N LYS A 340 64.53 3.42 -11.12
CA LYS A 340 63.90 2.87 -9.90
C LYS A 340 63.17 3.95 -9.10
N ASP A 341 63.61 5.20 -9.17
CA ASP A 341 62.88 6.32 -8.57
C ASP A 341 61.74 6.80 -9.50
N LEU A 342 61.90 6.70 -10.83
CA LEU A 342 60.81 6.81 -11.82
C LEU A 342 59.76 5.71 -11.64
N GLU A 343 60.14 4.46 -11.37
CA GLU A 343 59.20 3.36 -11.15
C GLU A 343 58.34 3.62 -9.90
N LYS A 344 58.95 4.12 -8.81
CA LYS A 344 58.23 4.57 -7.62
C LYS A 344 57.30 5.76 -7.93
N ALA A 345 57.80 6.76 -8.65
CA ALA A 345 57.02 7.93 -9.04
C ALA A 345 55.82 7.54 -9.92
N ALA A 346 56.04 6.74 -10.96
CA ALA A 346 55.01 6.22 -11.85
C ALA A 346 54.02 5.29 -11.12
N ARG A 347 54.46 4.53 -10.10
CA ARG A 347 53.56 3.74 -9.25
C ARG A 347 52.67 4.62 -8.37
N VAL A 348 53.20 5.71 -7.82
CA VAL A 348 52.43 6.71 -7.06
C VAL A 348 51.48 7.49 -8.00
N GLU A 349 51.95 7.90 -9.17
CA GLU A 349 51.12 8.57 -10.19
C GLU A 349 50.00 7.64 -10.69
N ALA A 350 50.31 6.38 -11.00
CA ALA A 350 49.31 5.39 -11.41
C ALA A 350 48.24 5.19 -10.33
N SER A 351 48.63 5.11 -9.05
CA SER A 351 47.69 5.02 -7.93
C SER A 351 46.84 6.30 -7.77
N LEU A 352 47.45 7.47 -7.95
CA LEU A 352 46.72 8.75 -7.90
C LEU A 352 45.74 8.89 -9.07
N ARG A 353 46.15 8.51 -10.28
CA ARG A 353 45.37 8.49 -11.52
C ARG A 353 44.26 7.43 -11.50
N GLU A 354 44.48 6.31 -10.83
CA GLU A 354 43.44 5.30 -10.55
C GLU A 354 42.40 5.82 -9.56
N ARG A 355 42.84 6.45 -8.46
CA ARG A 355 41.97 7.11 -7.50
C ARG A 355 41.16 8.25 -8.12
N GLU A 356 41.78 9.05 -8.99
CA GLU A 356 41.08 10.09 -9.76
C GLU A 356 40.03 9.49 -10.69
N LYS A 357 40.36 8.42 -11.44
CA LYS A 357 39.39 7.68 -12.25
C LYS A 357 38.24 7.08 -11.43
N GLU A 358 38.47 6.70 -10.18
CA GLU A 358 37.40 6.23 -9.26
C GLU A 358 36.50 7.38 -8.81
N VAL A 359 37.07 8.54 -8.47
CA VAL A 359 36.30 9.76 -8.15
C VAL A 359 35.50 10.24 -9.37
N GLN A 360 36.08 10.22 -10.57
CA GLN A 360 35.38 10.56 -11.81
C GLN A 360 34.25 9.55 -12.13
N ARG A 361 34.46 8.24 -11.93
CA ARG A 361 33.43 7.22 -12.14
C ARG A 361 32.28 7.34 -11.14
N THR A 362 32.57 7.50 -9.85
CA THR A 362 31.55 7.68 -8.81
C THR A 362 30.77 8.99 -8.98
N LEU A 363 31.43 10.08 -9.36
CA LEU A 363 30.77 11.34 -9.69
C LEU A 363 29.89 11.21 -10.95
N ALA A 364 30.35 10.54 -12.01
CA ALA A 364 29.57 10.34 -13.23
C ALA A 364 28.32 9.48 -13.00
N VAL A 365 28.40 8.48 -12.12
CA VAL A 365 27.23 7.71 -11.66
C VAL A 365 26.27 8.61 -10.89
N HIS A 366 26.74 9.34 -9.87
CA HIS A 366 25.88 10.18 -9.04
C HIS A 366 25.20 11.32 -9.82
N LEU A 367 25.90 11.94 -10.79
CA LEU A 367 25.31 12.92 -11.70
C LEU A 367 24.21 12.29 -12.56
N ARG A 368 24.48 11.12 -13.16
CA ARG A 368 23.49 10.39 -13.95
C ARG A 368 22.27 10.00 -13.13
N ASP A 369 22.46 9.53 -11.90
CA ASP A 369 21.34 9.10 -11.04
C ASP A 369 20.45 10.28 -10.64
N ARG A 370 21.05 11.43 -10.28
CA ARG A 370 20.33 12.68 -10.01
C ARG A 370 19.60 13.23 -11.25
N ASP A 371 20.18 13.08 -12.42
CA ASP A 371 19.58 13.57 -13.66
C ASP A 371 18.48 12.60 -14.16
N ASN A 372 18.60 11.30 -13.92
CA ASN A 372 17.49 10.33 -14.06
C ASN A 372 16.34 10.67 -13.10
N GLU A 373 16.63 10.98 -11.83
CA GLU A 373 15.65 11.35 -10.80
C GLU A 373 14.88 12.64 -11.19
N ARG A 374 15.57 13.63 -11.75
CA ARG A 374 14.97 14.85 -12.32
C ARG A 374 13.99 14.53 -13.44
N GLU A 375 14.38 13.73 -14.43
CA GLU A 375 13.50 13.40 -15.55
C GLU A 375 12.33 12.50 -15.11
N GLN A 376 12.53 11.61 -14.13
CA GLN A 376 11.43 10.84 -13.54
C GLN A 376 10.43 11.75 -12.82
N HIS A 377 10.87 12.72 -12.02
CA HIS A 377 9.96 13.68 -11.39
C HIS A 377 9.19 14.52 -12.41
N LYS A 378 9.85 14.96 -13.49
CA LYS A 378 9.20 15.68 -14.59
C LYS A 378 8.14 14.81 -15.31
N HIS A 379 8.42 13.51 -15.49
CA HIS A 379 7.46 12.53 -16.02
C HIS A 379 6.28 12.34 -15.06
N ASP A 380 6.54 12.14 -13.77
CA ASP A 380 5.52 11.98 -12.72
C ASP A 380 4.61 13.22 -12.63
N GLU A 381 5.15 14.43 -12.78
CA GLU A 381 4.37 15.68 -12.85
C GLU A 381 3.48 15.71 -14.10
N ALA A 382 4.00 15.35 -15.27
CA ALA A 382 3.22 15.26 -16.50
C ALA A 382 2.12 14.19 -16.44
N VAL A 383 2.38 13.04 -15.79
CA VAL A 383 1.39 11.99 -15.48
C VAL A 383 0.31 12.52 -14.53
N GLN A 384 0.69 13.25 -13.47
CA GLN A 384 -0.27 13.86 -12.54
C GLN A 384 -1.15 14.92 -13.23
N HIS A 385 -0.57 15.80 -14.04
CA HIS A 385 -1.31 16.79 -14.82
C HIS A 385 -2.29 16.13 -15.81
N PHE A 386 -1.87 15.06 -16.49
CA PHE A 386 -2.74 14.32 -17.41
C PHE A 386 -3.87 13.60 -16.67
N ASN A 387 -3.59 12.96 -15.54
CA ASN A 387 -4.60 12.31 -14.71
C ASN A 387 -5.61 13.29 -14.09
N ALA A 388 -5.18 14.50 -13.71
CA ALA A 388 -6.09 15.57 -13.29
C ALA A 388 -7.03 16.03 -14.43
N LEU A 389 -6.48 16.21 -15.64
CA LEU A 389 -7.25 16.56 -16.83
C LEU A 389 -8.28 15.45 -17.21
N LEU A 390 -7.89 14.18 -17.06
CA LEU A 390 -8.79 13.03 -17.20
C LEU A 390 -9.91 13.04 -16.14
N ALA A 391 -9.59 13.29 -14.87
CA ALA A 391 -10.59 13.35 -13.80
C ALA A 391 -11.62 14.48 -14.00
N ASP A 392 -11.18 15.64 -14.50
CA ASP A 392 -12.07 16.77 -14.78
C ASP A 392 -13.02 16.51 -15.94
N LEU A 393 -12.51 16.05 -17.09
CA LEU A 393 -13.25 16.00 -18.35
C LEU A 393 -13.81 14.62 -18.69
N VAL A 394 -13.06 13.55 -18.40
CA VAL A 394 -13.48 12.17 -18.68
C VAL A 394 -14.19 11.62 -17.44
N ARG A 395 -15.50 11.89 -17.34
CA ARG A 395 -16.36 11.35 -16.26
C ARG A 395 -17.22 10.16 -16.68
N ASN A 396 -17.32 9.90 -17.99
CA ASN A 396 -18.04 8.75 -18.51
C ASN A 396 -17.08 7.59 -18.81
N SER A 397 -17.26 6.49 -18.08
CA SER A 397 -16.59 5.19 -18.25
C SER A 397 -16.85 4.49 -19.60
N GLU A 398 -17.74 5.02 -20.44
CA GLU A 398 -18.08 4.46 -21.76
C GLU A 398 -17.58 5.34 -22.91
N LEU A 399 -16.74 6.36 -22.62
CA LEU A 399 -16.02 7.11 -23.64
C LEU A 399 -14.92 6.25 -24.28
N VAL A 400 -14.77 6.36 -25.61
CA VAL A 400 -13.66 5.77 -26.36
C VAL A 400 -12.54 6.80 -26.50
N TRP A 401 -11.27 6.36 -26.47
CA TRP A 401 -10.10 7.24 -26.57
C TRP A 401 -10.16 8.23 -27.74
N LYS A 402 -10.60 7.79 -28.93
CA LYS A 402 -10.77 8.63 -30.13
C LYS A 402 -11.75 9.80 -29.93
N GLU A 403 -12.60 9.75 -28.91
CA GLU A 403 -13.58 10.78 -28.57
C GLU A 403 -13.09 11.64 -27.40
N ALA A 404 -12.62 10.99 -26.33
CA ALA A 404 -11.98 11.69 -25.22
C ALA A 404 -10.82 12.58 -25.70
N LYS A 405 -9.94 12.08 -26.58
CA LYS A 405 -8.85 12.85 -27.19
C LYS A 405 -9.31 14.07 -28.00
N ARG A 406 -10.55 14.09 -28.51
CA ARG A 406 -11.15 15.27 -29.19
C ARG A 406 -11.71 16.31 -28.19
N GLN A 407 -11.98 15.90 -26.96
CA GLN A 407 -12.39 16.79 -25.87
C GLN A 407 -11.17 17.33 -25.13
N LEU A 408 -10.26 16.44 -24.70
CA LEU A 408 -9.03 16.75 -23.98
C LEU A 408 -8.16 17.78 -24.73
N ARG A 409 -8.00 17.63 -26.05
CA ARG A 409 -7.26 18.58 -26.93
C ARG A 409 -7.83 20.01 -27.00
N LYS A 410 -8.98 20.29 -26.40
CA LYS A 410 -9.53 21.65 -26.30
C LYS A 410 -9.16 22.36 -25.00
N ASP A 411 -8.64 21.62 -24.02
CA ASP A 411 -8.16 22.17 -22.75
C ASP A 411 -6.68 22.54 -22.90
N HIS A 412 -6.31 23.74 -22.43
CA HIS A 412 -4.94 24.24 -22.49
C HIS A 412 -3.93 23.30 -21.81
N ARG A 413 -4.36 22.54 -20.79
CA ARG A 413 -3.54 21.58 -20.04
C ARG A 413 -3.12 20.35 -20.85
N TRP A 414 -3.71 20.10 -22.02
CA TRP A 414 -3.35 18.95 -22.87
C TRP A 414 -1.90 19.01 -23.39
N GLU A 415 -1.42 20.22 -23.71
CA GLU A 415 -0.04 20.47 -24.15
C GLU A 415 0.94 20.58 -22.96
N LEU A 416 0.43 20.82 -21.74
CA LEU A 416 1.24 20.92 -20.52
C LEU A 416 1.71 19.55 -19.99
N ALA A 417 1.08 18.46 -20.44
CA ALA A 417 1.54 17.10 -20.16
C ALA A 417 2.49 16.64 -21.27
N GLU A 418 3.81 16.74 -21.06
CA GLU A 418 4.85 16.23 -21.97
C GLU A 418 4.98 14.69 -21.88
N LEU A 419 3.90 13.99 -22.22
CA LEU A 419 3.82 12.52 -22.26
C LEU A 419 3.64 12.00 -23.68
N ASP A 420 4.15 10.81 -23.90
CA ASP A 420 4.07 10.14 -25.19
C ASP A 420 2.64 9.76 -25.58
N ARG A 421 2.39 9.61 -26.89
CA ARG A 421 1.04 9.31 -27.41
C ARG A 421 0.45 8.05 -26.79
N GLU A 422 1.28 7.02 -26.64
CA GLU A 422 0.88 5.69 -26.16
C GLU A 422 0.68 5.69 -24.64
N GLU A 423 1.48 6.48 -23.90
CA GLU A 423 1.28 6.69 -22.46
C GLU A 423 -0.02 7.44 -22.16
N LYS A 424 -0.31 8.51 -22.90
CA LYS A 424 -1.60 9.22 -22.79
C LYS A 424 -2.81 8.31 -23.11
N GLU A 425 -2.63 7.33 -24.00
CA GLU A 425 -3.65 6.33 -24.34
C GLU A 425 -3.79 5.25 -23.24
N LYS A 426 -2.67 4.79 -22.66
CA LYS A 426 -2.62 3.87 -21.52
C LYS A 426 -3.26 4.46 -20.26
N LEU A 427 -2.88 5.68 -19.86
CA LEU A 427 -3.44 6.39 -18.69
C LEU A 427 -4.94 6.66 -18.85
N PHE A 428 -5.39 6.98 -20.07
CA PHE A 428 -6.81 7.09 -20.36
C PHE A 428 -7.56 5.77 -20.13
N ASN A 429 -7.03 4.66 -20.63
CA ASN A 429 -7.64 3.34 -20.46
C ASN A 429 -7.67 2.92 -18.98
N GLU A 430 -6.59 3.18 -18.22
CA GLU A 430 -6.55 2.93 -16.78
C GLU A 430 -7.60 3.78 -16.03
N HIS A 431 -7.72 5.08 -16.35
CA HIS A 431 -8.75 5.94 -15.75
C HIS A 431 -10.18 5.47 -16.07
N ILE A 432 -10.44 5.01 -17.30
CA ILE A 432 -11.72 4.39 -17.69
C ILE A 432 -11.99 3.09 -16.91
N GLU A 433 -10.97 2.27 -16.66
CA GLU A 433 -11.09 1.08 -15.80
C GLU A 433 -11.36 1.48 -14.35
N GLN A 434 -10.61 2.42 -13.78
CA GLN A 434 -10.83 2.94 -12.42
C GLN A 434 -12.24 3.54 -12.25
N LEU A 435 -12.76 4.27 -13.24
CA LEU A 435 -14.14 4.76 -13.23
C LEU A 435 -15.16 3.62 -13.30
N SER A 436 -14.93 2.63 -14.16
CA SER A 436 -15.78 1.44 -14.29
C SER A 436 -15.82 0.65 -12.99
N LYS A 437 -14.67 0.49 -12.33
CA LYS A 437 -14.54 -0.15 -11.01
C LYS A 437 -15.26 0.64 -9.91
N LYS A 438 -15.02 1.95 -9.77
CA LYS A 438 -15.71 2.80 -8.80
C LYS A 438 -17.23 2.77 -8.99
N LYS A 439 -17.71 2.73 -10.25
CA LYS A 439 -19.14 2.55 -10.56
C LYS A 439 -19.66 1.16 -10.18
N LYS A 440 -18.92 0.08 -10.47
CA LYS A 440 -19.23 -1.31 -10.09
C LYS A 440 -19.32 -1.45 -8.57
N GLU A 441 -18.39 -0.86 -7.84
CA GLU A 441 -18.39 -0.78 -6.38
C GLU A 441 -19.66 -0.09 -5.86
N LYS A 442 -20.02 1.10 -6.39
CA LYS A 442 -21.27 1.79 -5.99
C LYS A 442 -22.56 1.04 -6.38
N PHE A 443 -22.56 0.30 -7.47
CA PHE A 443 -23.69 -0.58 -7.82
C PHE A 443 -23.79 -1.78 -6.88
N ARG A 444 -22.66 -2.38 -6.48
CA ARG A 444 -22.64 -3.46 -5.48
C ARG A 444 -22.99 -2.96 -4.08
N GLU A 445 -22.61 -1.75 -3.67
CA GLU A 445 -23.08 -1.13 -2.41
C GLU A 445 -24.61 -1.06 -2.36
N LEU A 446 -25.25 -0.53 -3.41
CA LEU A 446 -26.71 -0.52 -3.57
C LEU A 446 -27.33 -1.92 -3.44
N LEU A 447 -26.74 -2.94 -4.06
CA LEU A 447 -27.19 -4.33 -3.94
C LEU A 447 -26.97 -4.95 -2.53
N ASN A 448 -26.02 -4.44 -1.74
CA ASN A 448 -25.85 -4.83 -0.33
C ASN A 448 -26.84 -4.13 0.60
N GLU A 449 -27.21 -2.88 0.28
CA GLU A 449 -28.18 -2.08 1.05
C GLU A 449 -29.63 -2.50 0.81
N THR A 450 -29.93 -3.10 -0.34
CA THR A 450 -31.27 -3.57 -0.70
C THR A 450 -31.56 -4.91 -0.03
N ILE A 451 -32.12 -4.86 1.19
CA ILE A 451 -32.36 -6.03 2.07
C ILE A 451 -33.17 -7.15 1.41
N GLU A 452 -34.07 -6.81 0.48
CA GLU A 452 -34.90 -7.76 -0.27
C GLU A 452 -34.10 -8.62 -1.30
N VAL A 453 -32.82 -8.32 -1.55
CA VAL A 453 -31.98 -9.09 -2.48
C VAL A 453 -31.44 -10.36 -1.83
N THR A 454 -32.15 -11.47 -2.02
CA THR A 454 -31.67 -12.83 -1.71
C THR A 454 -30.73 -13.38 -2.81
N LEU A 455 -30.00 -14.46 -2.53
CA LEU A 455 -29.17 -15.14 -3.55
C LEU A 455 -30.00 -15.85 -4.62
N SER A 456 -31.28 -16.10 -4.34
CA SER A 456 -32.26 -16.68 -5.27
C SER A 456 -33.08 -15.64 -6.06
N SER A 457 -32.97 -14.34 -5.74
CA SER A 457 -33.80 -13.28 -6.33
C SER A 457 -33.53 -13.10 -7.83
N SER A 458 -34.56 -12.89 -8.65
CA SER A 458 -34.34 -12.64 -10.07
C SER A 458 -33.99 -11.17 -10.35
N TRP A 459 -33.23 -10.93 -11.43
CA TRP A 459 -32.93 -9.56 -11.88
C TRP A 459 -34.17 -8.71 -12.11
N LYS A 460 -35.31 -9.31 -12.49
CA LYS A 460 -36.58 -8.59 -12.74
C LYS A 460 -37.24 -8.08 -11.46
N GLU A 461 -37.03 -8.74 -10.33
CA GLU A 461 -37.49 -8.24 -9.03
C GLU A 461 -36.55 -7.16 -8.52
N VAL A 462 -35.26 -7.47 -8.42
CA VAL A 462 -34.24 -6.53 -7.93
C VAL A 462 -34.22 -5.23 -8.72
N ARG A 463 -34.35 -5.28 -10.05
CA ARG A 463 -34.47 -4.08 -10.90
C ARG A 463 -35.64 -3.18 -10.50
N LYS A 464 -36.79 -3.70 -10.06
CA LYS A 464 -37.95 -2.87 -9.65
C LYS A 464 -37.65 -2.05 -8.40
N LEU A 465 -36.80 -2.55 -7.52
CA LEU A 465 -36.38 -1.90 -6.28
C LEU A 465 -35.32 -0.82 -6.56
N ILE A 466 -34.30 -1.16 -7.37
CA ILE A 466 -33.12 -0.31 -7.54
C ILE A 466 -33.19 0.67 -8.73
N LYS A 467 -34.24 0.60 -9.57
CA LYS A 467 -34.36 1.39 -10.81
C LYS A 467 -34.27 2.91 -10.63
N ASP A 468 -34.70 3.42 -9.47
CA ASP A 468 -34.76 4.86 -9.20
C ASP A 468 -33.53 5.38 -8.43
N ASP A 469 -32.65 4.48 -7.95
CA ASP A 469 -31.42 4.89 -7.25
C ASP A 469 -30.40 5.47 -8.25
N PRO A 470 -29.81 6.66 -7.99
CA PRO A 470 -28.83 7.27 -8.89
C PRO A 470 -27.61 6.41 -9.21
N ARG A 471 -27.22 5.46 -8.36
CA ARG A 471 -26.08 4.54 -8.56
C ARG A 471 -26.37 3.51 -9.65
N TYR A 472 -27.61 3.03 -9.78
CA TYR A 472 -28.03 2.16 -10.89
C TYR A 472 -27.89 2.89 -12.23
N SER A 473 -28.48 4.09 -12.35
CA SER A 473 -28.40 4.91 -13.56
C SER A 473 -26.95 5.32 -13.91
N LYS A 474 -26.14 5.68 -12.91
CA LYS A 474 -24.73 6.08 -13.11
C LYS A 474 -23.81 4.90 -13.44
N PHE A 475 -24.14 3.66 -13.08
CA PHE A 475 -23.34 2.48 -13.39
C PHE A 475 -23.30 2.21 -14.90
N SER A 476 -24.47 2.05 -15.52
CA SER A 476 -24.60 1.65 -16.92
C SER A 476 -25.98 2.01 -17.47
N SER A 477 -26.01 2.57 -18.68
CA SER A 477 -27.24 2.76 -19.47
C SER A 477 -27.77 1.44 -20.05
N SER A 478 -26.90 0.44 -20.20
CA SER A 478 -27.22 -0.87 -20.75
C SER A 478 -27.73 -1.82 -19.67
N GLU A 479 -29.02 -2.16 -19.71
CA GLU A 479 -29.64 -3.12 -18.78
C GLU A 479 -28.94 -4.48 -18.80
N LYS A 480 -28.49 -4.96 -19.97
CA LYS A 480 -27.76 -6.24 -20.12
C LYS A 480 -26.42 -6.26 -19.37
N LYS A 481 -25.82 -5.08 -19.13
CA LYS A 481 -24.58 -4.93 -18.35
C LYS A 481 -24.89 -4.90 -16.85
N CYS A 482 -26.01 -4.28 -16.44
CA CYS A 482 -26.52 -4.35 -15.06
C CYS A 482 -26.93 -5.78 -14.67
N GLU A 483 -27.66 -6.50 -15.53
CA GLU A 483 -28.04 -7.91 -15.32
C GLU A 483 -26.82 -8.83 -15.18
N ARG A 484 -25.79 -8.62 -16.01
CA ARG A 484 -24.54 -9.39 -15.93
C ARG A 484 -23.81 -9.14 -14.61
N GLU A 485 -23.67 -7.86 -14.22
CA GLU A 485 -23.04 -7.50 -12.95
C GLU A 485 -23.83 -8.01 -11.74
N TYR A 486 -25.16 -8.02 -11.82
CA TYR A 486 -26.00 -8.64 -10.79
C TYR A 486 -25.76 -10.15 -10.68
N LYS A 487 -25.72 -10.87 -11.81
CA LYS A 487 -25.41 -12.32 -11.82
C LYS A 487 -24.00 -12.62 -11.29
N GLU A 488 -23.04 -11.74 -11.55
CA GLU A 488 -21.68 -11.82 -10.98
C GLU A 488 -21.70 -11.58 -9.47
N TYR A 489 -22.39 -10.52 -9.00
CA TYR A 489 -22.58 -10.22 -7.57
C TYR A 489 -23.22 -11.39 -6.80
N ILE A 490 -24.30 -11.99 -7.34
CA ILE A 490 -24.97 -13.14 -6.71
C ILE A 490 -24.03 -14.35 -6.66
N LYS A 491 -23.27 -14.62 -7.73
CA LYS A 491 -22.26 -15.69 -7.75
C LYS A 491 -21.17 -15.46 -6.70
N ASP A 492 -20.63 -14.24 -6.62
CA ASP A 492 -19.58 -13.88 -5.66
C ASP A 492 -20.08 -13.99 -4.21
N LYS A 493 -21.33 -13.58 -3.96
CA LYS A 493 -22.01 -13.73 -2.67
C LYS A 493 -22.25 -15.19 -2.30
N LEU A 494 -22.72 -16.01 -3.23
CA LEU A 494 -22.90 -17.45 -3.04
C LEU A 494 -21.56 -18.14 -2.76
N GLN A 495 -20.49 -17.76 -3.48
CA GLN A 495 -19.14 -18.28 -3.24
C GLN A 495 -18.60 -17.88 -1.85
N SER A 496 -18.86 -16.65 -1.39
CA SER A 496 -18.56 -16.22 -0.02
C SER A 496 -19.29 -17.09 0.99
N ALA A 497 -20.63 -17.20 0.89
CA ALA A 497 -21.45 -17.97 1.82
C ALA A 497 -21.04 -19.46 1.88
N LYS A 498 -20.62 -20.04 0.75
CA LYS A 498 -20.07 -21.40 0.69
C LYS A 498 -18.74 -21.53 1.43
N ALA A 499 -17.84 -20.56 1.29
CA ALA A 499 -16.58 -20.52 2.05
C ALA A 499 -16.81 -20.27 3.55
N ASP A 500 -17.75 -19.38 3.90
CA ASP A 500 -18.14 -19.05 5.27
C ASP A 500 -18.69 -20.30 6.00
N ILE A 501 -19.52 -21.10 5.31
CA ILE A 501 -20.02 -22.39 5.81
C ILE A 501 -18.91 -23.45 5.88
N GLN A 502 -18.00 -23.51 4.91
CA GLN A 502 -16.85 -24.43 4.97
C GLN A 502 -15.90 -24.12 6.15
N GLU A 503 -15.70 -22.85 6.52
CA GLU A 503 -14.92 -22.47 7.70
C GLU A 503 -15.67 -22.83 9.00
N LEU A 504 -16.98 -22.56 9.08
CA LEU A 504 -17.84 -23.01 10.19
C LEU A 504 -17.79 -24.53 10.40
N LEU A 505 -17.84 -25.31 9.33
CA LEU A 505 -17.78 -26.78 9.39
C LEU A 505 -16.41 -27.31 9.84
N GLN A 506 -15.32 -26.55 9.61
CA GLN A 506 -13.99 -26.82 10.15
C GLN A 506 -13.85 -26.42 11.62
N GLU A 507 -14.53 -25.35 12.05
CA GLU A 507 -14.56 -24.90 13.45
C GLU A 507 -15.47 -25.77 14.34
N THR A 508 -16.47 -26.44 13.77
CA THR A 508 -17.46 -27.25 14.49
C THR A 508 -16.89 -28.60 14.93
N LYS A 509 -16.19 -28.60 16.07
CA LYS A 509 -15.50 -29.77 16.68
C LYS A 509 -16.33 -31.03 16.94
N LEU A 510 -17.66 -30.96 16.80
CA LEU A 510 -18.56 -32.12 16.90
C LEU A 510 -18.58 -32.94 15.60
N ILE A 511 -18.13 -32.36 14.48
CA ILE A 511 -18.02 -33.04 13.19
C ILE A 511 -16.68 -33.77 13.12
N THR A 512 -16.72 -35.04 12.72
CA THR A 512 -15.57 -35.96 12.70
C THR A 512 -15.60 -36.85 11.46
N HIS A 513 -14.52 -37.58 11.20
CA HIS A 513 -14.46 -38.62 10.14
C HIS A 513 -15.50 -39.75 10.27
N LYS A 514 -16.22 -39.85 11.40
CA LYS A 514 -17.32 -40.81 11.60
C LYS A 514 -18.70 -40.20 11.44
N SER A 515 -18.79 -38.87 11.33
CA SER A 515 -20.07 -38.16 11.35
C SER A 515 -20.93 -38.46 10.10
N LEU A 516 -20.33 -38.93 9.00
CA LEU A 516 -21.07 -39.44 7.84
C LEU A 516 -21.79 -40.77 8.16
N SER A 517 -21.06 -41.76 8.68
CA SER A 517 -21.62 -43.04 9.15
C SER A 517 -22.79 -42.82 10.13
N THR A 518 -22.62 -41.95 11.14
CA THR A 518 -23.70 -41.67 12.11
C THR A 518 -24.94 -41.00 11.48
N VAL A 519 -24.74 -40.18 10.44
CA VAL A 519 -25.84 -39.56 9.66
C VAL A 519 -26.56 -40.58 8.78
N GLN A 520 -25.84 -41.56 8.23
CA GLN A 520 -26.43 -42.68 7.47
C GLN A 520 -27.15 -43.68 8.40
N GLU A 521 -26.65 -43.90 9.61
CA GLU A 521 -27.23 -44.79 10.62
C GLU A 521 -28.46 -44.19 11.32
N ASN A 522 -28.53 -42.86 11.48
CA ASN A 522 -29.62 -42.18 12.18
C ASN A 522 -29.90 -40.76 11.64
N GLU A 523 -31.02 -40.63 10.93
CA GLU A 523 -31.53 -39.38 10.33
C GLU A 523 -31.75 -38.23 11.36
N SER A 524 -31.92 -38.55 12.64
CA SER A 524 -31.99 -37.53 13.72
C SER A 524 -30.68 -36.76 13.86
N THR A 525 -29.54 -37.43 13.71
CA THR A 525 -28.22 -36.81 13.92
C THR A 525 -27.93 -35.70 12.91
N MET A 526 -28.46 -35.81 11.68
CA MET A 526 -28.37 -34.73 10.71
C MET A 526 -29.15 -33.50 11.16
N LYS A 527 -30.39 -33.68 11.66
CA LYS A 527 -31.22 -32.60 12.18
C LYS A 527 -30.57 -31.94 13.40
N GLU A 528 -29.97 -32.74 14.28
CA GLU A 528 -29.19 -32.25 15.42
C GLU A 528 -27.95 -31.43 14.99
N LEU A 529 -27.23 -31.88 13.95
CA LEU A 529 -26.13 -31.11 13.35
C LEU A 529 -26.61 -29.79 12.73
N GLU A 530 -27.73 -29.78 12.00
CA GLU A 530 -28.30 -28.54 11.47
C GLU A 530 -28.75 -27.58 12.59
N GLU A 531 -29.36 -28.06 13.67
CA GLU A 531 -29.72 -27.25 14.85
C GLU A 531 -28.51 -26.73 15.63
N ILE A 532 -27.34 -27.38 15.53
CA ILE A 532 -26.07 -26.83 16.02
C ILE A 532 -25.58 -25.72 15.08
N LEU A 533 -25.57 -25.95 13.77
CA LEU A 533 -25.04 -25.02 12.78
C LEU A 533 -25.89 -23.75 12.62
N LYS A 534 -27.22 -23.84 12.77
CA LYS A 534 -28.17 -22.68 12.79
C LYS A 534 -27.86 -21.62 13.85
N LYS A 535 -27.01 -21.93 14.84
CA LYS A 535 -26.56 -20.98 15.87
C LYS A 535 -25.50 -20.00 15.34
N ASP A 536 -24.84 -20.30 14.23
CA ASP A 536 -23.91 -19.39 13.57
C ASP A 536 -24.59 -18.69 12.38
N ARG A 537 -24.47 -17.35 12.34
CA ARG A 537 -25.06 -16.50 11.30
C ARG A 537 -24.62 -16.90 9.88
N ARG A 538 -23.42 -17.48 9.70
CA ARG A 538 -22.89 -17.94 8.40
C ARG A 538 -23.79 -19.03 7.78
N TYR A 539 -24.33 -19.94 8.60
CA TYR A 539 -25.22 -21.01 8.15
C TYR A 539 -26.60 -20.51 7.71
N LEU A 540 -27.08 -19.43 8.33
CA LEU A 540 -28.35 -18.78 8.02
C LEU A 540 -28.33 -17.98 6.69
N VAL A 541 -27.14 -17.64 6.17
CA VAL A 541 -27.01 -16.93 4.88
C VAL A 541 -27.62 -17.74 3.73
N LEU A 542 -27.64 -19.07 3.82
CA LEU A 542 -28.26 -19.97 2.84
C LEU A 542 -29.65 -20.51 3.26
N ASP A 543 -30.34 -19.91 4.23
CA ASP A 543 -31.69 -20.37 4.66
C ASP A 543 -32.71 -20.46 3.52
N HIS A 544 -32.55 -19.65 2.48
CA HIS A 544 -33.43 -19.58 1.31
C HIS A 544 -32.99 -20.51 0.16
N ILE A 545 -31.92 -21.29 0.34
CA ILE A 545 -31.48 -22.37 -0.56
C ILE A 545 -31.03 -23.57 0.31
N PRO A 546 -31.98 -24.23 1.02
CA PRO A 546 -31.64 -25.27 1.99
C PRO A 546 -30.93 -26.47 1.34
N ASP A 547 -31.32 -26.84 0.11
CA ASP A 547 -30.76 -28.00 -0.59
C ASP A 547 -29.24 -27.85 -0.83
N GLU A 548 -28.78 -26.69 -1.34
CA GLU A 548 -27.35 -26.40 -1.51
C GLU A 548 -26.61 -26.38 -0.17
N ARG A 549 -27.28 -25.98 0.92
CA ARG A 549 -26.67 -25.95 2.26
C ARG A 549 -26.49 -27.36 2.82
N THR A 550 -27.50 -28.22 2.70
CA THR A 550 -27.43 -29.62 3.10
C THR A 550 -26.41 -30.37 2.23
N GLU A 551 -26.32 -30.08 0.92
CA GLU A 551 -25.26 -30.58 0.02
C GLU A 551 -23.85 -30.20 0.50
N LEU A 552 -23.61 -28.94 0.90
CA LEU A 552 -22.32 -28.51 1.45
C LEU A 552 -21.91 -29.27 2.72
N VAL A 553 -22.86 -29.54 3.62
CA VAL A 553 -22.59 -30.32 4.84
C VAL A 553 -22.25 -31.76 4.46
N MET A 554 -23.06 -32.41 3.62
CA MET A 554 -22.83 -33.79 3.18
C MET A 554 -21.50 -33.95 2.44
N SER A 555 -21.17 -33.04 1.51
CA SER A 555 -19.90 -33.06 0.78
C SER A 555 -18.68 -32.90 1.69
N TYR A 556 -18.80 -32.10 2.75
CA TYR A 556 -17.75 -31.99 3.77
C TYR A 556 -17.63 -33.25 4.65
N LEU A 557 -18.75 -33.88 5.00
CA LEU A 557 -18.77 -35.17 5.71
C LEU A 557 -18.10 -36.28 4.87
N GLU A 558 -18.38 -36.34 3.56
CA GLU A 558 -17.70 -37.24 2.61
C GLU A 558 -16.20 -36.96 2.52
N GLU A 559 -15.78 -35.68 2.47
CA GLU A 559 -14.36 -35.33 2.44
C GLU A 559 -13.63 -35.71 3.74
N LEU A 560 -14.30 -35.60 4.90
CA LEU A 560 -13.76 -36.04 6.18
C LEU A 560 -13.65 -37.56 6.31
N GLU A 561 -14.68 -38.32 5.91
CA GLU A 561 -14.61 -39.79 5.91
C GLU A 561 -13.49 -40.28 4.97
N LYS A 562 -13.37 -39.67 3.79
CA LYS A 562 -12.31 -39.94 2.80
C LYS A 562 -10.91 -39.50 3.23
N ARG A 563 -10.79 -38.51 4.14
CA ARG A 563 -9.52 -38.20 4.83
C ARG A 563 -9.21 -39.21 5.94
N GLY A 564 -10.22 -39.79 6.57
CA GLY A 564 -10.10 -40.69 7.71
C GLY A 564 -9.76 -39.95 9.01
N PRO A 565 -9.38 -40.69 10.08
CA PRO A 565 -8.94 -40.06 11.32
C PRO A 565 -7.71 -39.16 11.09
N PRO A 566 -7.61 -38.01 11.79
CA PRO A 566 -6.43 -37.16 11.68
C PRO A 566 -5.17 -37.95 12.08
N PRO A 567 -4.05 -37.81 11.35
CA PRO A 567 -2.84 -38.54 11.64
C PRO A 567 -2.31 -38.20 13.05
N PRO A 568 -1.72 -39.18 13.77
CA PRO A 568 -1.13 -38.90 15.07
C PRO A 568 0.01 -37.87 14.92
N PRO A 569 0.29 -37.04 15.95
CA PRO A 569 1.26 -35.94 15.87
C PRO A 569 2.73 -36.37 15.65
N THR A 570 2.99 -37.67 15.53
CA THR A 570 4.29 -38.28 15.21
C THR A 570 4.40 -38.78 13.77
N ALA A 571 3.33 -38.74 12.98
CA ALA A 571 3.31 -39.23 11.60
C ALA A 571 3.58 -38.10 10.58
N SER A 572 4.81 -38.05 10.06
CA SER A 572 5.13 -37.22 8.89
C SER A 572 4.39 -37.69 7.64
N GLU A 573 3.86 -36.77 6.84
CA GLU A 573 3.05 -37.13 5.66
C GLU A 573 3.82 -37.97 4.62
N PRO A 574 3.27 -39.11 4.16
CA PRO A 574 3.81 -39.81 3.00
C PRO A 574 3.50 -39.01 1.73
N SER A 575 4.56 -38.56 1.04
CA SER A 575 4.46 -37.71 -0.16
C SER A 575 3.50 -38.29 -1.22
N ARG A 576 2.39 -37.57 -1.45
CA ARG A 576 1.38 -37.95 -2.44
C ARG A 576 1.91 -37.76 -3.86
N ARG A 577 2.46 -38.84 -4.42
CA ARG A 577 2.85 -38.93 -5.84
C ARG A 577 1.62 -38.82 -6.72
N SER A 578 1.45 -37.69 -7.41
CA SER A 578 0.36 -37.48 -8.36
C SER A 578 0.41 -38.48 -9.53
N LYS A 579 -0.78 -38.91 -9.96
CA LYS A 579 -1.04 -39.34 -11.33
C LYS A 579 -1.69 -38.18 -12.08
#